data_AF-A0A537TJD8-F1
#
_entry.id   AF-A0A537TJD8-F1
#
_cell.length_a   1.000
_cell.length_b   1.000
_cell.length_c   1.000
_cell.angle_alpha   90.00
_cell.angle_beta   90.00
_cell.angle_gamma   90.00
#
_symmetry.space_group_name_H-M   'P 1'
#
loop_
_entity.id
_entity.type
_entity.pdbx_description
1 polymer ?
#
loop_
_entity_poly.entity_id
_entity_poly.type
_entity_poly.pdbx_seq_one_letter_code
_entity_poly.pdbx_strand_id
1 'polypeptide(L)'
;MKNPVRTEAEAFSFVLIAALLFLAIALAAVLGGPWVTLAVFLALALGIGIGIYLKTEPRVREPSVWERLQSPEERAGAEEHGAHGAS
;
A
#
# COMPACT_ATOMS: atom_id res chain seq x y z
N MET A 1 13.95 14.87 4.37
CA MET A 1 14.25 13.42 4.51
C MET A 1 13.84 13.01 5.91
N LYS A 2 12.86 12.10 6.04
CA LYS A 2 12.39 11.59 7.34
C LYS A 2 13.59 10.89 8.00
N ASN A 3 13.87 11.22 9.26
CA ASN A 3 15.08 10.85 10.00
C ASN A 3 15.63 9.45 9.63
N PRO A 4 16.87 9.29 9.14
CA PRO A 4 17.41 8.01 8.65
C PRO A 4 17.49 6.93 9.75
N VAL A 5 17.65 7.33 11.02
CA VAL A 5 17.58 6.42 12.17
C VAL A 5 16.16 5.85 12.36
N ARG A 6 15.12 6.57 11.92
CA ARG A 6 13.73 6.10 11.96
C ARG A 6 13.47 4.98 10.96
N THR A 7 14.14 5.01 9.80
CA THR A 7 14.03 3.93 8.80
C THR A 7 14.78 2.67 9.23
N GLU A 8 15.89 2.80 9.97
CA GLU A 8 16.60 1.65 10.55
C GLU A 8 15.78 0.96 11.66
N ALA A 9 15.19 1.75 12.56
CA ALA A 9 14.31 1.22 13.60
C ALA A 9 13.06 0.53 13.03
N GLU A 10 12.56 1.00 11.89
CA GLU A 10 11.43 0.41 11.16
C GLU A 10 11.81 -0.93 10.51
N ALA A 11 13.00 -1.03 9.92
CA ALA A 11 13.52 -2.29 9.39
C ALA A 11 13.75 -3.33 10.51
N PHE A 12 14.31 -2.92 11.64
CA PHE A 12 14.48 -3.80 12.80
C PHE A 12 13.15 -4.29 13.35
N SER A 13 12.15 -3.40 13.44
CA SER A 13 10.80 -3.76 13.87
C SER A 13 10.15 -4.77 12.92
N PHE A 14 10.36 -4.63 11.61
CA PHE A 14 9.90 -5.61 10.63
C PHE A 14 10.53 -6.99 10.87
N VAL A 15 11.85 -7.04 11.08
CA VAL A 15 12.56 -8.29 11.37
C VAL A 15 12.05 -8.93 12.65
N LEU A 16 11.83 -8.15 13.71
CA LEU A 16 11.25 -8.65 14.96
C LEU A 16 9.85 -9.22 14.77
N ILE A 17 8.97 -8.51 14.06
CA ILE A 17 7.60 -8.98 13.77
C ILE A 17 7.65 -10.27 12.95
N ALA A 18 8.51 -10.32 11.92
CA ALA A 18 8.69 -11.52 11.11
C ALA A 18 9.17 -12.71 11.95
N ALA A 19 10.17 -12.49 12.81
CA ALA A 19 10.69 -13.52 13.71
C ALA A 19 9.60 -14.06 14.65
N LEU A 20 8.77 -13.19 15.22
CA LEU A 20 7.66 -13.58 16.09
C LEU A 20 6.58 -14.38 15.33
N LEU A 21 6.26 -13.99 14.08
CA LEU A 21 5.31 -14.73 13.25
C LEU A 21 5.81 -16.15 12.95
N PHE A 22 7.08 -16.29 12.56
CA PHE A 22 7.67 -17.61 12.32
C PHE A 22 7.74 -18.44 13.59
N LEU A 23 8.07 -17.83 14.73
CA LEU A 23 8.07 -18.51 16.02
C LEU A 23 6.67 -19.04 16.37
N ALA A 24 5.62 -18.24 16.17
CA ALA A 24 4.25 -18.66 16.44
C ALA A 24 3.84 -19.88 15.58
N ILE A 25 4.20 -19.88 14.30
CA ILE A 25 3.94 -21.01 13.39
C ILE A 25 4.75 -22.24 13.80
N ALA A 26 6.03 -22.07 14.15
CA ALA A 26 6.88 -23.17 14.60
C ALA A 26 6.35 -23.81 15.88
N LEU A 27 5.93 -23.00 16.87
CA LEU A 27 5.30 -23.50 18.10
C LEU A 27 3.98 -24.23 17.81
N ALA A 28 3.15 -23.71 16.90
CA ALA A 28 1.92 -24.40 16.50
C ALA A 28 2.21 -25.77 15.85
N ALA A 29 3.27 -25.87 15.06
CA ALA A 29 3.70 -27.12 14.45
C ALA A 29 4.20 -28.13 15.48
N VAL A 30 5.02 -27.70 16.42
CA VAL A 30 5.57 -28.57 17.48
C VAL A 30 4.46 -29.06 18.41
N LEU A 31 3.51 -28.19 18.79
CA LEU A 31 2.51 -28.50 19.82
C LEU A 31 1.22 -29.11 19.27
N GLY A 32 0.81 -28.76 18.05
CA GLY A 32 -0.48 -29.14 17.47
C GLY A 32 -0.40 -29.91 16.16
N GLY A 33 0.79 -30.09 15.60
CA GLY A 33 0.99 -30.81 14.34
C GLY A 33 0.53 -30.03 13.10
N PRO A 34 0.53 -30.68 11.92
CA PRO A 34 0.41 -30.00 10.62
C PRO A 34 -0.92 -29.26 10.44
N TRP A 35 -2.03 -29.85 10.89
CA TRP A 35 -3.36 -29.28 10.72
C TRP A 35 -3.59 -28.04 11.58
N VAL A 36 -3.09 -28.04 12.82
CA VAL A 36 -3.12 -26.85 13.69
C VAL A 36 -2.23 -25.75 13.13
N THR A 37 -1.05 -26.11 12.61
CA THR A 37 -0.14 -25.17 11.94
C THR A 37 -0.82 -24.48 10.77
N LEU A 38 -1.51 -25.24 9.92
CA LEU A 38 -2.23 -24.71 8.78
C LEU A 38 -3.33 -23.74 9.22
N ALA A 39 -4.11 -24.10 10.23
CA ALA A 39 -5.15 -23.21 10.76
C ALA A 39 -4.57 -21.90 11.32
N VAL A 40 -3.48 -21.96 12.08
CA VAL A 40 -2.79 -20.79 12.64
C VAL A 40 -2.22 -19.91 11.53
N PHE A 41 -1.59 -20.51 10.51
CA PHE A 41 -1.08 -19.77 9.37
C PHE A 41 -2.19 -19.02 8.63
N LEU A 42 -3.30 -19.68 8.34
CA LEU A 42 -4.45 -19.07 7.67
C LEU A 42 -5.07 -17.94 8.50
N ALA A 43 -5.20 -18.14 9.82
CA ALA A 43 -5.70 -17.11 10.72
C ALA A 43 -4.80 -15.87 10.76
N LEU A 44 -3.48 -16.05 10.81
CA LEU A 44 -2.51 -14.96 10.75
C LEU A 44 -2.55 -14.24 9.40
N ALA A 45 -2.54 -14.99 8.29
CA ALA A 45 -2.58 -14.42 6.95
C ALA A 45 -3.85 -13.60 6.72
N LEU A 46 -5.02 -14.14 7.12
CA LEU A 46 -6.30 -13.46 6.98
C LEU A 46 -6.40 -12.24 7.90
N GLY A 47 -5.98 -12.37 9.16
CA GLY A 47 -5.99 -11.27 10.12
C GLY A 47 -5.10 -10.10 9.68
N ILE A 48 -3.89 -10.38 9.21
CA ILE A 48 -2.97 -9.36 8.68
C ILE A 48 -3.56 -8.75 7.41
N GLY A 49 -4.07 -9.56 6.47
CA GLY A 49 -4.67 -9.09 5.23
C GLY A 49 -5.84 -8.14 5.46
N ILE A 50 -6.78 -8.52 6.34
CA ILE A 50 -7.91 -7.67 6.74
C ILE A 50 -7.42 -6.42 7.44
N GLY A 51 -6.46 -6.54 8.37
CA GLY A 51 -5.91 -5.40 9.09
C GLY A 51 -5.26 -4.35 8.17
N ILE A 52 -4.52 -4.81 7.16
CA ILE A 52 -3.94 -3.93 6.13
C ILE A 52 -5.05 -3.32 5.26
N TYR A 53 -5.99 -4.14 4.81
CA TYR A 53 -7.09 -3.70 3.96
C TYR A 53 -7.92 -2.60 4.62
N LEU A 54 -8.30 -2.78 5.89
CA LEU A 54 -9.08 -1.79 6.65
C LEU A 54 -8.28 -0.52 6.99
N LYS A 55 -6.96 -0.63 7.15
CA LYS A 55 -6.08 0.50 7.50
C LYS A 55 -5.64 1.30 6.28
N THR A 56 -5.87 0.79 5.07
CA THR A 56 -5.58 1.51 3.84
C THR A 56 -6.72 2.50 3.60
N GLU A 57 -6.56 3.75 4.02
CA GLU A 57 -7.41 4.85 3.55
C GLU A 57 -7.43 4.84 2.01
N PRO A 58 -8.53 5.27 1.35
CA PRO A 58 -8.56 5.38 -0.10
C PRO A 58 -7.40 6.29 -0.50
N ARG A 59 -6.33 5.73 -1.07
CA ARG A 59 -5.27 6.55 -1.66
C ARG A 59 -5.96 7.47 -2.64
N VAL A 60 -6.03 8.77 -2.30
CA VAL A 60 -6.47 9.80 -3.23
C VAL A 60 -5.61 9.57 -4.46
N ARG A 61 -6.26 9.06 -5.51
CA ARG A 61 -5.61 8.71 -6.76
C ARG A 61 -5.05 10.04 -7.27
N GLU A 62 -3.73 10.19 -7.26
CA GLU A 62 -3.11 11.35 -7.89
C GLU A 62 -3.67 11.40 -9.31
N PRO A 63 -4.33 12.51 -9.71
CA PRO A 63 -4.99 12.58 -11.00
C PRO A 63 -3.96 12.24 -12.06
N SER A 64 -4.33 11.33 -12.94
CA SER A 64 -3.41 10.90 -13.98
C SER A 64 -2.99 12.11 -14.81
N VAL A 65 -1.80 12.07 -15.41
CA VAL A 65 -1.31 13.17 -16.27
C VAL A 65 -2.34 13.53 -17.35
N TRP A 66 -3.11 12.52 -17.81
CA TRP A 66 -4.23 12.67 -18.75
C TRP A 66 -5.41 13.47 -18.21
N GLU A 67 -5.74 13.37 -16.92
CA GLU A 67 -6.78 14.19 -16.27
C GLU A 67 -6.35 15.65 -16.13
N ARG A 68 -5.06 15.92 -15.93
CA ARG A 68 -4.53 17.30 -15.85
C ARG A 68 -4.67 18.04 -17.17
N LEU A 69 -4.42 17.35 -18.28
CA LEU A 69 -4.53 17.90 -19.65
C LEU A 69 -5.98 18.10 -20.12
N GLN A 70 -6.95 17.48 -19.44
CA GLN A 70 -8.38 17.70 -19.72
C GLN A 70 -8.98 18.85 -18.90
N SER A 71 -8.15 19.56 -18.13
CA SER A 71 -8.55 20.76 -17.39
C SER A 71 -9.23 21.78 -18.32
N PRO A 72 -10.38 22.35 -17.93
CA PRO A 72 -11.08 23.38 -18.70
C PRO A 72 -10.20 24.58 -19.11
N GLU A 73 -9.14 24.88 -18.35
CA GLU A 73 -8.21 25.96 -18.66
C GLU A 73 -7.43 25.76 -19.97
N GLU A 74 -7.07 24.51 -20.31
CA GLU A 74 -6.31 24.23 -21.54
C GLU A 74 -7.21 24.30 -22.79
N ARG A 75 -8.50 23.95 -22.64
CA ARG A 75 -9.51 24.12 -23.71
C ARG A 75 -9.82 25.59 -23.97
N ALA A 76 -9.86 26.42 -22.92
CA ALA A 76 -10.05 27.86 -23.07
C ALA A 76 -8.88 28.53 -23.81
N GLY A 77 -7.63 28.11 -23.54
CA GLY A 77 -6.44 28.60 -24.25
C GLY A 77 -6.34 28.12 -25.70
N ALA A 78 -6.80 26.91 -26.00
CA ALA A 78 -6.81 26.36 -27.36
C ALA A 78 -7.83 27.04 -28.28
N GLU A 79 -8.99 27.47 -27.74
CA GLU A 79 -9.98 28.22 -28.52
C GLU A 79 -9.53 29.66 -28.82
N GLU A 80 -8.83 30.34 -27.91
CA GLU A 80 -8.31 31.69 -28.17
C GLU A 80 -7.23 31.74 -29.25
N HIS A 81 -6.37 30.71 -29.34
CA HIS A 81 -5.34 30.64 -30.39
C HIS A 81 -5.83 30.13 -31.74
N GLY A 82 -6.98 29.44 -31.80
CA GLY A 82 -7.61 29.05 -33.06
C GLY A 82 -8.33 30.19 -33.78
N ALA A 83 -8.77 31.23 -33.05
CA ALA A 83 -9.53 32.35 -33.62
C ALA A 83 -8.68 33.36 -34.40
N HIS A 84 -7.36 33.41 -34.19
CA HIS A 84 -6.46 34.35 -34.86
C HIS A 84 -5.83 33.81 -36.16
N GLY A 85 -6.11 32.57 -36.55
CA GLY A 85 -5.55 31.93 -37.75
C GLY A 85 -6.45 31.90 -38.98
N ALA A 86 -7.63 32.52 -38.92
CA ALA A 86 -8.62 32.55 -40.01
C ALA A 86 -9.04 33.98 -40.35
N SER A 87 -8.10 34.77 -40.89
CA SER A 87 -8.39 36.05 -41.53
C SER A 87 -7.45 36.27 -42.71
#